data_AF-A0A523GH70-F1
#
_entry.id   AF-A0A523GH70-F1
#
_cell.length_a   1.000
_cell.length_b   1.000
_cell.length_c   1.000
_cell.angle_alpha   90.00
_cell.angle_beta   90.00
_cell.angle_gamma   90.00
#
_symmetry.space_group_name_H-M   'P 1'
#
loop_
_entity.id
_entity.type
_entity.pdbx_description
1 polymer ?
#
loop_
_entity_poly.entity_id
_entity_poly.type
_entity_poly.pdbx_seq_one_letter_code
_entity_poly.pdbx_strand_id
1 'polypeptide(L)'
;SGEDGALYDLIWKRTVASQMADAKLNLVTVKIHAGDGGDTSTFRANGRTIEFPGFFRAYIEGSDDPDAALDDREQPLPDLDVDDHPGLESLDPKGHETKPPARYTDASLIKILEKEGIGRPSTYASIIDTIVRRGYTRRKSNQLIPTLTAFATNNLLEQQFAHLVDVGFTAEMEQVLDDIADGKIKALPYLEKFFNGEAGLESQVEKSLDKIDAKEVSSIRFPKWEPYTVRVGKYGPYVDAEVDGERVPASIPPETAPADITAEMLKGFIDDKLKEDKVMGIHPEAEIPVLLKKGPFGYYVQLGDDEQEGKPKRISVPRSFDPESLTFEQSLSLLELPKTLGQHPETGNNIVANIGRYGPYVQHGSTFASLTVEDDVLTVGYDRALELIAKKAQRNKPLRTLGKHPETGEMIEIFDGRYGPYVKHQKLNASLPKDKAPESVTLEEAIVLLAKKAEAKGAKKKPRRKAKKK
;
A
#
# COMPACT_ATOMS: atom_id res chain seq x y z
N SER A 1 11.60 26.09 1.45
CA SER A 1 12.38 25.28 0.49
C SER A 1 11.97 23.82 0.65
N GLY A 2 12.34 22.94 -0.27
CA GLY A 2 11.91 21.53 -0.21
C GLY A 2 10.42 21.34 -0.51
N GLU A 3 9.82 20.28 0.04
CA GLU A 3 8.43 19.86 -0.27
C GLU A 3 7.39 20.93 0.07
N ASP A 4 7.54 21.64 1.19
CA ASP A 4 6.61 22.72 1.58
C ASP A 4 6.67 23.91 0.62
N GLY A 5 7.88 24.20 0.10
CA GLY A 5 8.05 25.25 -0.92
C GLY A 5 7.38 24.87 -2.24
N ALA A 6 7.52 23.62 -2.66
CA ALA A 6 6.86 23.10 -3.86
C ALA A 6 5.33 23.10 -3.73
N LEU A 7 4.80 22.71 -2.55
CA LEU A 7 3.36 22.77 -2.28
C LEU A 7 2.85 24.21 -2.27
N TYR A 8 3.59 25.15 -1.67
CA TYR A 8 3.22 26.56 -1.68
C TYR A 8 3.21 27.14 -3.10
N ASP A 9 4.24 26.83 -3.90
CA ASP A 9 4.31 27.26 -5.30
C ASP A 9 3.11 26.75 -6.11
N LEU A 10 2.74 25.47 -5.92
CA LEU A 10 1.54 24.88 -6.54
C LEU A 10 0.26 25.62 -6.14
N ILE A 11 0.07 25.87 -4.84
CA ILE A 11 -1.10 26.60 -4.31
C ILE A 11 -1.13 28.00 -4.92
N TRP A 12 -0.01 28.73 -4.88
CA TRP A 12 0.11 30.09 -5.38
C TRP A 12 -0.22 30.17 -6.87
N LYS A 13 0.39 29.31 -7.70
CA LYS A 13 0.11 29.22 -9.14
C LYS A 13 -1.36 28.97 -9.42
N ARG A 14 -1.98 28.02 -8.71
CA ARG A 14 -3.40 27.69 -8.88
C ARG A 14 -4.31 28.85 -8.45
N THR A 15 -4.00 29.52 -7.35
CA THR A 15 -4.74 30.71 -6.87
C THR A 15 -4.67 31.85 -7.87
N VAL A 16 -3.47 32.19 -8.36
CA VAL A 16 -3.30 33.26 -9.37
C VAL A 16 -4.04 32.90 -10.67
N ALA A 17 -3.85 31.68 -11.18
CA ALA A 17 -4.50 31.21 -12.40
C ALA A 17 -6.03 31.31 -12.34
N SER A 18 -6.64 31.05 -11.17
CA SER A 18 -8.10 31.17 -10.97
C SER A 18 -8.68 32.58 -11.19
N GLN A 19 -7.84 33.62 -11.14
CA GLN A 19 -8.24 35.02 -11.31
C GLN A 19 -7.77 35.58 -12.67
N MET A 20 -7.10 34.78 -13.49
CA MET A 20 -6.65 35.17 -14.82
C MET A 20 -7.75 34.98 -15.86
N ALA A 21 -7.58 35.62 -17.01
CA ALA A 21 -8.49 35.46 -18.13
C ALA A 21 -8.46 34.02 -18.71
N ASP A 22 -9.57 33.61 -19.29
CA ASP A 22 -9.69 32.33 -19.99
C ASP A 22 -8.71 32.24 -21.17
N ALA A 23 -8.22 31.04 -21.44
CA ALA A 23 -7.46 30.75 -22.64
C ALA A 23 -8.38 30.73 -23.87
N LYS A 24 -7.89 31.26 -25.00
CA LYS A 24 -8.55 31.14 -26.31
C LYS A 24 -7.77 30.17 -27.18
N LEU A 25 -8.47 29.16 -27.67
CA LEU A 25 -7.93 28.08 -28.48
C LEU A 25 -8.62 28.08 -29.82
N ASN A 26 -7.85 27.92 -30.88
CA ASN A 26 -8.39 27.58 -32.20
C ASN A 26 -8.26 26.06 -32.39
N LEU A 27 -9.39 25.41 -32.69
CA LEU A 27 -9.51 23.98 -32.87
C LEU A 27 -9.94 23.70 -34.31
N VAL A 28 -9.05 23.10 -35.09
CA VAL A 28 -9.30 22.78 -36.49
C VAL A 28 -9.51 21.28 -36.61
N THR A 29 -10.53 20.84 -37.36
CA THR A 29 -10.71 19.42 -37.70
C THR A 29 -10.79 19.30 -39.21
N VAL A 30 -9.84 18.59 -39.79
CA VAL A 30 -9.78 18.33 -41.23
C VAL A 30 -10.24 16.90 -41.48
N LYS A 31 -11.12 16.72 -42.45
CA LYS A 31 -11.53 15.41 -42.96
C LYS A 31 -11.05 15.30 -44.39
N ILE A 32 -10.28 14.26 -44.68
CA ILE A 32 -9.72 14.02 -46.01
C ILE A 32 -10.40 12.76 -46.56
N HIS A 33 -11.09 12.91 -47.67
CA HIS A 33 -11.69 11.80 -48.40
C HIS A 33 -10.68 11.32 -49.44
N ALA A 34 -10.32 10.04 -49.40
CA ALA A 34 -9.33 9.45 -50.29
C ALA A 34 -9.83 8.14 -50.90
N GLY A 35 -9.60 7.97 -52.20
CA GLY A 35 -10.03 6.82 -52.99
C GLY A 35 -10.90 7.22 -54.20
N ASP A 36 -10.95 6.36 -55.21
CA ASP A 36 -11.74 6.56 -56.42
C ASP A 36 -12.87 5.51 -56.50
N GLY A 37 -14.06 5.91 -56.95
CA GLY A 37 -15.21 5.01 -57.10
C GLY A 37 -16.00 4.75 -55.81
N GLY A 38 -16.58 3.55 -55.66
CA GLY A 38 -17.46 3.18 -54.54
C GLY A 38 -16.77 2.98 -53.19
N ASP A 39 -15.43 2.92 -53.16
CA ASP A 39 -14.63 2.66 -51.96
C ASP A 39 -13.87 3.93 -51.52
N THR A 40 -14.60 4.88 -50.93
CA THR A 40 -14.02 6.12 -50.38
C THR A 40 -13.72 5.96 -48.89
N SER A 41 -12.46 6.19 -48.49
CA SER A 41 -12.04 6.21 -47.09
C SER A 41 -12.01 7.64 -46.54
N THR A 42 -12.30 7.81 -45.24
CA THR A 42 -12.24 9.11 -44.56
C THR A 42 -11.14 9.12 -43.52
N PHE A 43 -10.15 9.98 -43.72
CA PHE A 43 -9.11 10.28 -42.74
C PHE A 43 -9.49 11.53 -41.95
N ARG A 44 -9.09 11.58 -40.68
CA ARG A 44 -9.35 12.73 -39.81
C ARG A 44 -8.05 13.20 -39.17
N ALA A 45 -7.77 14.48 -39.31
CA ALA A 45 -6.73 15.19 -38.56
C ALA A 45 -7.38 16.23 -37.65
N ASN A 46 -6.88 16.36 -36.43
CA ASN A 46 -7.31 17.41 -35.51
C ASN A 46 -6.10 18.30 -35.21
N GLY A 47 -6.29 19.61 -35.30
CA GLY A 47 -5.31 20.62 -34.96
C GLY A 47 -5.76 21.47 -33.79
N ARG A 48 -4.79 21.94 -33.00
CA ARG A 48 -5.01 22.87 -31.89
C ARG A 48 -3.91 23.90 -31.87
N THR A 49 -4.28 25.18 -31.82
CA THR A 49 -3.37 26.31 -31.60
C THR A 49 -3.90 27.21 -30.49
N ILE A 50 -3.00 27.83 -29.73
CA ILE A 50 -3.32 28.71 -28.61
C ILE A 50 -3.25 30.16 -29.09
N GLU A 51 -4.40 30.77 -29.36
CA GLU A 51 -4.45 32.19 -29.75
C GLU A 51 -4.13 33.11 -28.57
N PHE A 52 -4.59 32.71 -27.38
CA PHE A 52 -4.33 33.44 -26.15
C PHE A 52 -4.20 32.45 -24.99
N PRO A 53 -3.06 32.37 -24.30
CA PRO A 53 -2.84 31.34 -23.29
C PRO A 53 -3.60 31.59 -21.98
N GLY A 54 -4.02 32.82 -21.68
CA GLY A 54 -4.77 33.14 -20.46
C GLY A 54 -4.13 32.55 -19.20
N PHE A 55 -4.93 31.90 -18.35
CA PHE A 55 -4.48 31.25 -17.13
C PHE A 55 -3.44 30.13 -17.32
N PHE A 56 -3.29 29.57 -18.53
CA PHE A 56 -2.27 28.54 -18.78
C PHE A 56 -0.84 29.06 -18.56
N ARG A 57 -0.61 30.37 -18.66
CA ARG A 57 0.68 31.00 -18.33
C ARG A 57 1.10 30.79 -16.87
N ALA A 58 0.13 30.70 -15.95
CA ALA A 58 0.41 30.55 -14.54
C ALA A 58 0.31 29.09 -14.08
N TYR A 59 -0.59 28.29 -14.68
CA TYR A 59 -0.82 26.92 -14.24
C TYR A 59 -1.39 26.02 -15.33
N ILE A 60 -0.77 24.84 -15.48
CA ILE A 60 -1.30 23.71 -16.27
C ILE A 60 -1.37 22.48 -15.37
N GLU A 61 -2.54 21.86 -15.30
CA GLU A 61 -2.72 20.67 -14.46
C GLU A 61 -1.87 19.50 -14.97
N GLY A 62 -1.01 18.98 -14.09
CA GLY A 62 -0.12 17.86 -14.39
C GLY A 62 1.24 18.23 -14.95
N SER A 63 1.61 19.53 -15.01
CA SER A 63 2.96 19.99 -15.37
C SER A 63 3.50 20.97 -14.34
N ASP A 64 4.80 20.83 -14.03
CA ASP A 64 5.54 21.77 -13.18
C ASP A 64 6.13 22.96 -13.98
N ASP A 65 6.20 22.82 -15.32
CA ASP A 65 6.62 23.85 -16.27
C ASP A 65 5.45 24.18 -17.22
N PRO A 66 4.78 25.33 -17.03
CA PRO A 66 3.67 25.74 -17.88
C PRO A 66 4.08 26.08 -19.31
N ASP A 67 5.27 26.66 -19.53
CA ASP A 67 5.69 27.05 -20.89
C ASP A 67 6.02 25.81 -21.73
N ALA A 68 6.74 24.83 -21.15
CA ALA A 68 6.98 23.55 -21.84
C ALA A 68 5.67 22.77 -22.11
N ALA A 69 4.71 22.82 -21.19
CA ALA A 69 3.43 22.14 -21.37
C ALA A 69 2.45 22.88 -22.30
N LEU A 70 2.66 24.18 -22.56
CA LEU A 70 1.95 24.92 -23.61
C LEU A 70 2.38 24.42 -24.99
N ASP A 71 3.69 24.32 -25.20
CA ASP A 71 4.28 23.88 -26.48
C ASP A 71 3.89 22.44 -26.82
N ASP A 72 3.98 21.52 -25.85
CA ASP A 72 3.55 20.11 -26.02
C ASP A 72 2.06 19.96 -26.32
N ARG A 73 1.27 21.01 -26.10
CA ARG A 73 -0.17 21.03 -26.36
C ARG A 73 -0.51 21.63 -27.71
N GLU A 74 0.37 22.35 -28.38
CA GLU A 74 0.08 22.82 -29.73
C GLU A 74 0.29 21.71 -30.75
N GLN A 75 -0.71 21.52 -31.59
CA GLN A 75 -0.64 20.63 -32.75
C GLN A 75 -1.22 21.40 -33.93
N PRO A 76 -0.52 22.42 -34.45
CA PRO A 76 -1.00 23.19 -35.58
C PRO A 76 -1.18 22.27 -36.79
N LEU A 77 -2.25 22.51 -37.53
CA LEU A 77 -2.39 21.98 -38.88
C LEU A 77 -2.00 23.09 -39.86
N PRO A 78 -1.51 22.72 -41.06
CA PRO A 78 -1.31 23.70 -42.12
C PRO A 78 -2.64 24.35 -42.50
N ASP A 79 -2.57 25.57 -43.04
CA ASP A 79 -3.72 26.22 -43.64
C ASP A 79 -4.21 25.35 -44.82
N LEU A 80 -5.50 25.02 -44.81
CA LEU A 80 -6.16 24.19 -45.80
C LEU A 80 -7.53 24.79 -46.11
N ASP A 81 -7.84 24.91 -47.38
CA ASP A 81 -9.15 25.31 -47.88
C ASP A 81 -10.02 24.08 -48.20
N VAL A 82 -11.34 24.29 -48.26
CA VAL A 82 -12.25 23.26 -48.76
C VAL A 82 -11.89 22.95 -50.21
N ASP A 83 -11.85 21.67 -50.55
CA ASP A 83 -11.44 21.14 -51.85
C ASP A 83 -9.92 21.17 -52.14
N ASP A 84 -9.08 21.41 -51.13
CA ASP A 84 -7.64 21.16 -51.27
C ASP A 84 -7.32 19.67 -51.45
N HIS A 85 -6.29 19.38 -52.24
CA HIS A 85 -5.87 18.01 -52.61
C HIS A 85 -4.45 17.70 -52.10
N PRO A 86 -4.25 17.51 -50.78
CA PRO A 86 -2.93 17.16 -50.25
C PRO A 86 -2.47 15.79 -50.76
N GLY A 87 -1.20 15.70 -51.15
CA GLY A 87 -0.59 14.45 -51.59
C GLY A 87 -0.35 13.48 -50.43
N LEU A 88 -0.54 12.18 -50.66
CA LEU A 88 -0.17 11.14 -49.72
C LEU A 88 1.35 10.93 -49.72
N GLU A 89 2.03 11.24 -48.62
CA GLU A 89 3.46 10.97 -48.47
C GLU A 89 3.76 9.55 -47.98
N SER A 90 3.01 9.08 -46.97
CA SER A 90 3.19 7.74 -46.40
C SER A 90 1.91 7.21 -45.78
N LEU A 91 1.77 5.88 -45.74
CA LEU A 91 0.65 5.19 -45.12
C LEU A 91 1.20 4.11 -44.17
N ASP A 92 0.98 4.29 -42.87
CA ASP A 92 1.43 3.40 -41.81
C ASP A 92 0.23 2.74 -41.10
N PRO A 93 -0.04 1.44 -41.32
CA PRO A 93 -1.13 0.73 -40.66
C PRO A 93 -0.82 0.53 -39.17
N LYS A 94 -1.62 1.16 -38.29
CA LYS A 94 -1.46 1.03 -36.83
C LYS A 94 -2.46 0.07 -36.22
N GLY A 95 -1.95 -1.03 -35.68
CA GLY A 95 -2.72 -1.94 -34.82
C GLY A 95 -2.88 -1.34 -33.42
N HIS A 96 -4.09 -1.41 -32.88
CA HIS A 96 -4.39 -0.98 -31.52
C HIS A 96 -5.13 -2.09 -30.77
N GLU A 97 -4.76 -2.29 -29.51
CA GLU A 97 -5.49 -3.15 -28.58
C GLU A 97 -6.12 -2.30 -27.48
N THR A 98 -7.32 -2.69 -27.06
CA THR A 98 -7.98 -2.04 -25.92
C THR A 98 -7.25 -2.41 -24.64
N LYS A 99 -6.96 -1.40 -23.82
CA LYS A 99 -6.39 -1.61 -22.49
C LYS A 99 -7.52 -1.67 -21.45
N PRO A 100 -7.37 -2.47 -20.39
CA PRO A 100 -8.32 -2.45 -19.29
C PRO A 100 -8.32 -1.09 -18.59
N PRO A 101 -9.39 -0.76 -17.83
CA PRO A 101 -9.43 0.44 -17.01
C PRO A 101 -8.22 0.55 -16.09
N ALA A 102 -7.67 1.76 -15.97
CA ALA A 102 -6.54 2.02 -15.10
C ALA A 102 -6.92 1.81 -13.63
N ARG A 103 -5.98 1.28 -12.84
CA ARG A 103 -6.13 1.22 -11.39
C ARG A 103 -6.14 2.63 -10.79
N TYR A 104 -6.73 2.76 -9.60
CA TYR A 104 -6.71 4.01 -8.88
C TYR A 104 -5.31 4.37 -8.37
N THR A 105 -4.99 5.65 -8.42
CA THR A 105 -3.91 6.29 -7.64
C THR A 105 -4.54 6.92 -6.41
N ASP A 106 -3.71 7.44 -5.49
CA ASP A 106 -4.24 8.20 -4.35
C ASP A 106 -5.14 9.36 -4.84
N ALA A 107 -4.71 10.11 -5.86
CA ALA A 107 -5.46 11.24 -6.41
C ALA A 107 -6.78 10.81 -7.09
N SER A 108 -6.76 9.76 -7.93
CA SER A 108 -7.99 9.34 -8.61
C SER A 108 -8.98 8.65 -7.67
N LEU A 109 -8.51 8.00 -6.60
CA LEU A 109 -9.39 7.49 -5.55
C LEU A 109 -10.04 8.62 -4.76
N ILE A 110 -9.29 9.67 -4.39
CA ILE A 110 -9.86 10.86 -3.72
C ILE A 110 -10.94 11.50 -4.58
N LYS A 111 -10.67 11.68 -5.88
CA LYS A 111 -11.64 12.25 -6.82
C LYS A 111 -12.95 11.45 -6.86
N ILE A 112 -12.87 10.13 -6.74
CA ILE A 112 -14.05 9.26 -6.72
C ILE A 112 -14.75 9.34 -5.36
N LEU A 113 -14.02 9.28 -4.25
CA LEU A 113 -14.59 9.46 -2.92
C LEU A 113 -15.36 10.78 -2.80
N GLU A 114 -14.78 11.88 -3.29
CA GLU A 114 -15.43 13.19 -3.37
C GLU A 114 -16.68 13.17 -4.25
N LYS A 115 -16.59 12.62 -5.47
CA LYS A 115 -17.71 12.51 -6.40
C LYS A 115 -18.88 11.70 -5.82
N GLU A 116 -18.57 10.61 -5.12
CA GLU A 116 -19.56 9.72 -4.51
C GLU A 116 -20.03 10.22 -3.13
N GLY A 117 -19.54 11.37 -2.64
CA GLY A 117 -19.93 11.93 -1.34
C GLY A 117 -19.39 11.18 -0.12
N ILE A 118 -18.45 10.26 -0.32
CA ILE A 118 -17.83 9.45 0.74
C ILE A 118 -16.60 10.15 1.29
N GLY A 119 -16.59 10.38 2.60
CA GLY A 119 -15.51 11.08 3.29
C GLY A 119 -15.54 12.59 3.07
N ARG A 120 -14.57 13.29 3.68
CA ARG A 120 -14.48 14.76 3.77
C ARG A 120 -13.01 15.18 3.61
N PRO A 121 -12.71 16.47 3.37
CA PRO A 121 -11.32 16.94 3.27
C PRO A 121 -10.41 16.51 4.43
N SER A 122 -10.99 16.32 5.63
CA SER A 122 -10.30 15.84 6.83
C SER A 122 -10.03 14.33 6.85
N THR A 123 -10.74 13.52 6.04
CA THR A 123 -10.69 12.06 6.11
C THR A 123 -10.04 11.40 4.91
N TYR A 124 -10.00 12.02 3.73
CA TYR A 124 -9.48 11.42 2.48
C TYR A 124 -8.10 10.74 2.65
N ALA A 125 -7.09 11.48 3.11
CA ALA A 125 -5.75 10.93 3.32
C ALA A 125 -5.76 9.79 4.36
N SER A 126 -6.55 9.95 5.43
CA SER A 126 -6.63 8.96 6.52
C SER A 126 -7.30 7.65 6.10
N ILE A 127 -8.26 7.70 5.16
CA ILE A 127 -8.93 6.54 4.58
C ILE A 127 -7.89 5.71 3.83
N ILE A 128 -7.19 6.34 2.88
CA ILE A 128 -6.16 5.70 2.04
C ILE A 128 -5.06 5.10 2.93
N ASP A 129 -4.51 5.89 3.86
CA ASP A 129 -3.47 5.40 4.76
C ASP A 129 -3.96 4.25 5.64
N THR A 130 -5.23 4.23 6.03
CA THR A 130 -5.79 3.14 6.82
C THR A 130 -5.91 1.86 6.02
N ILE A 131 -6.43 1.91 4.79
CA ILE A 131 -6.56 0.71 3.96
C ILE A 131 -5.21 0.15 3.52
N VAL A 132 -4.21 1.04 3.29
CA VAL A 132 -2.83 0.63 3.02
C VAL A 132 -2.19 0.00 4.25
N ARG A 133 -2.25 0.69 5.40
CA ARG A 133 -1.62 0.22 6.65
C ARG A 133 -2.22 -1.10 7.14
N ARG A 134 -3.51 -1.34 6.91
CA ARG A 134 -4.17 -2.61 7.27
C ARG A 134 -3.97 -3.73 6.24
N GLY A 135 -3.30 -3.45 5.12
CA GLY A 135 -2.97 -4.47 4.12
C GLY A 135 -4.14 -4.84 3.20
N TYR A 136 -5.18 -4.02 3.11
CA TYR A 136 -6.26 -4.21 2.12
C TYR A 136 -5.80 -3.78 0.72
N THR A 137 -4.94 -2.78 0.65
CA THR A 137 -4.33 -2.33 -0.59
C THR A 137 -2.85 -2.07 -0.37
N ARG A 138 -2.10 -2.01 -1.47
CA ARG A 138 -0.68 -1.65 -1.47
C ARG A 138 -0.39 -0.68 -2.61
N ARG A 139 0.60 0.18 -2.39
CA ARG A 139 1.09 1.10 -3.41
C ARG A 139 2.17 0.40 -4.24
N LYS A 140 1.98 0.30 -5.56
CA LYS A 140 2.98 -0.18 -6.53
C LYS A 140 2.96 0.75 -7.74
N SER A 141 4.08 1.39 -8.05
CA SER A 141 4.19 2.34 -9.16
C SER A 141 3.09 3.41 -9.14
N ASN A 142 2.86 4.02 -7.98
CA ASN A 142 1.81 5.02 -7.72
C ASN A 142 0.34 4.53 -7.86
N GLN A 143 0.12 3.22 -8.08
CA GLN A 143 -1.22 2.62 -8.13
C GLN A 143 -1.55 1.88 -6.84
N LEU A 144 -2.83 1.91 -6.47
CA LEU A 144 -3.42 1.14 -5.38
C LEU A 144 -3.86 -0.22 -5.92
N ILE A 145 -3.22 -1.28 -5.42
CA ILE A 145 -3.52 -2.66 -5.80
C ILE A 145 -4.19 -3.38 -4.62
N PRO A 146 -5.43 -3.88 -4.77
CA PRO A 146 -6.09 -4.64 -3.73
C PRO A 146 -5.38 -5.97 -3.47
N THR A 147 -5.41 -6.43 -2.21
CA THR A 147 -4.87 -7.73 -1.80
C THR A 147 -5.97 -8.80 -1.78
N LEU A 148 -5.60 -10.08 -1.76
CA LEU A 148 -6.58 -11.17 -1.56
C LEU A 148 -7.35 -11.01 -0.23
N THR A 149 -6.72 -10.46 0.80
CA THR A 149 -7.40 -10.13 2.06
C THR A 149 -8.50 -9.10 1.90
N ALA A 150 -8.33 -8.10 1.02
CA ALA A 150 -9.40 -7.17 0.70
C ALA A 150 -10.58 -7.86 0.02
N PHE A 151 -10.33 -8.76 -0.93
CA PHE A 151 -11.40 -9.54 -1.57
C PHE A 151 -12.18 -10.39 -0.56
N ALA A 152 -11.49 -11.17 0.28
CA ALA A 152 -12.16 -11.98 1.31
C ALA A 152 -12.98 -11.12 2.30
N THR A 153 -12.44 -9.96 2.68
CA THR A 153 -13.15 -9.03 3.58
C THR A 153 -14.35 -8.39 2.89
N ASN A 154 -14.21 -7.96 1.63
CA ASN A 154 -15.28 -7.34 0.88
C ASN A 154 -16.41 -8.33 0.58
N ASN A 155 -16.07 -9.56 0.19
CA ASN A 155 -17.05 -10.64 -0.01
C ASN A 155 -17.88 -10.90 1.25
N LEU A 156 -17.24 -10.92 2.44
CA LEU A 156 -17.97 -11.04 3.71
C LEU A 156 -18.98 -9.90 3.88
N LEU A 157 -18.51 -8.67 3.69
CA LEU A 157 -19.33 -7.48 3.93
C LEU A 157 -20.47 -7.38 2.90
N GLU A 158 -20.23 -7.68 1.63
CA GLU A 158 -21.26 -7.69 0.60
C GLU A 158 -22.30 -8.79 0.83
N GLN A 159 -21.90 -9.97 1.30
CA GLN A 159 -22.84 -11.06 1.56
C GLN A 159 -23.66 -10.88 2.84
N GLN A 160 -23.05 -10.35 3.91
CA GLN A 160 -23.67 -10.32 5.24
C GLN A 160 -24.17 -8.94 5.64
N PHE A 161 -23.63 -7.88 5.03
CA PHE A 161 -23.81 -6.48 5.43
C PHE A 161 -23.88 -5.54 4.22
N ALA A 162 -24.47 -5.99 3.09
CA ALA A 162 -24.47 -5.27 1.81
C ALA A 162 -24.81 -3.78 1.95
N HIS A 163 -25.85 -3.47 2.73
CA HIS A 163 -26.29 -2.10 2.99
C HIS A 163 -25.23 -1.22 3.69
N LEU A 164 -24.39 -1.79 4.56
CA LEU A 164 -23.35 -1.04 5.29
C LEU A 164 -22.12 -0.71 4.43
N VAL A 165 -21.95 -1.40 3.30
CA VAL A 165 -20.87 -1.15 2.33
C VAL A 165 -21.36 -0.55 1.03
N ASP A 166 -22.65 -0.26 0.95
CA ASP A 166 -23.22 0.49 -0.16
C ASP A 166 -22.68 1.93 -0.16
N VAL A 167 -22.33 2.39 -1.36
CA VAL A 167 -21.75 3.71 -1.58
C VAL A 167 -22.76 4.81 -1.23
N GLY A 168 -24.01 4.65 -1.66
CA GLY A 168 -25.10 5.59 -1.40
C GLY A 168 -25.39 5.70 0.09
N PHE A 169 -25.52 4.58 0.79
CA PHE A 169 -25.71 4.57 2.24
C PHE A 169 -24.58 5.31 2.98
N THR A 170 -23.34 5.10 2.56
CA THR A 170 -22.18 5.76 3.18
C THR A 170 -22.23 7.27 2.96
N ALA A 171 -22.57 7.72 1.76
CA ALA A 171 -22.72 9.14 1.43
C ALA A 171 -23.86 9.79 2.24
N GLU A 172 -25.00 9.10 2.38
CA GLU A 172 -26.12 9.55 3.21
C GLU A 172 -25.71 9.70 4.68
N MET A 173 -24.97 8.73 5.22
CA MET A 173 -24.48 8.79 6.60
C MET A 173 -23.56 10.00 6.81
N GLU A 174 -22.65 10.28 5.88
CA GLU A 174 -21.78 11.46 5.95
C GLU A 174 -22.60 12.76 5.90
N GLN A 175 -23.65 12.83 5.06
CA GLN A 175 -24.55 13.99 5.02
C GLN A 175 -25.32 14.17 6.33
N VAL A 176 -25.77 13.09 6.97
CA VAL A 176 -26.44 13.17 8.28
C VAL A 176 -25.50 13.69 9.36
N LEU A 177 -24.21 13.33 9.32
CA LEU A 177 -23.22 13.88 10.25
C LEU A 177 -23.03 15.39 10.06
N ASP A 178 -23.04 15.87 8.81
CA ASP A 178 -23.01 17.31 8.52
C ASP A 178 -24.29 18.00 9.02
N ASP A 179 -25.46 17.40 8.82
CA ASP A 179 -26.73 17.94 9.32
C ASP A 179 -26.81 17.95 10.85
N ILE A 180 -26.14 17.01 11.54
CA ILE A 180 -25.96 17.04 12.99
C ILE A 180 -25.04 18.20 13.40
N ALA A 181 -23.94 18.41 12.68
CA ALA A 181 -23.01 19.52 12.94
C ALA A 181 -23.68 20.89 12.74
N ASP A 182 -24.56 21.00 11.75
CA ASP A 182 -25.38 22.18 11.48
C ASP A 182 -26.57 22.35 12.44
N GLY A 183 -26.84 21.36 13.31
CA GLY A 183 -27.95 21.37 14.26
C GLY A 183 -29.32 21.09 13.65
N LYS A 184 -29.40 20.63 12.39
CA LYS A 184 -30.64 20.24 11.71
C LYS A 184 -31.17 18.90 12.23
N ILE A 185 -30.27 17.98 12.60
CA ILE A 185 -30.59 16.65 13.13
C ILE A 185 -30.01 16.50 14.55
N LYS A 186 -30.76 15.84 15.44
CA LYS A 186 -30.25 15.50 16.79
C LYS A 186 -29.44 14.21 16.74
N ALA A 187 -28.23 14.23 17.29
CA ALA A 187 -27.31 13.11 17.28
C ALA A 187 -27.85 11.84 17.98
N LEU A 188 -28.38 11.99 19.20
CA LEU A 188 -28.82 10.83 20.01
C LEU A 188 -29.94 10.01 19.35
N PRO A 189 -31.05 10.62 18.87
CA PRO A 189 -32.08 9.86 18.15
C PRO A 189 -31.57 9.15 16.90
N TYR A 190 -30.64 9.78 16.16
CA TYR A 190 -30.04 9.14 15.00
C TYR A 190 -29.21 7.92 15.39
N LEU A 191 -28.35 8.04 16.41
CA LEU A 191 -27.53 6.93 16.90
C LEU A 191 -28.37 5.79 17.48
N GLU A 192 -29.44 6.10 18.22
CA GLU A 192 -30.38 5.10 18.73
C GLU A 192 -31.05 4.33 17.58
N LYS A 193 -31.51 5.03 16.54
CA LYS A 193 -32.09 4.40 15.36
C LYS A 193 -31.08 3.56 14.58
N PHE A 194 -29.87 4.09 14.35
CA PHE A 194 -28.81 3.40 13.61
C PHE A 194 -28.32 2.14 14.34
N PHE A 195 -28.21 2.18 15.67
CA PHE A 195 -27.67 1.07 16.45
C PHE A 195 -28.75 0.09 16.93
N ASN A 196 -29.79 0.57 17.62
CA ASN A 196 -30.84 -0.23 18.26
C ASN A 196 -32.07 -0.47 17.38
N GLY A 197 -32.15 0.15 16.19
CA GLY A 197 -33.29 -0.02 15.30
C GLY A 197 -33.51 -1.49 14.90
N GLU A 198 -34.70 -1.79 14.37
CA GLU A 198 -35.01 -3.14 13.87
C GLU A 198 -34.06 -3.57 12.73
N ALA A 199 -33.68 -2.61 11.89
CA ALA A 199 -32.61 -2.71 10.88
C ALA A 199 -31.29 -2.10 11.36
N GLY A 200 -31.13 -1.86 12.66
CA GLY A 200 -29.94 -1.29 13.26
C GLY A 200 -28.76 -2.25 13.27
N LEU A 201 -27.56 -1.71 13.48
CA LEU A 201 -26.30 -2.45 13.42
C LEU A 201 -26.27 -3.66 14.37
N GLU A 202 -26.76 -3.53 15.61
CA GLU A 202 -26.74 -4.61 16.59
C GLU A 202 -27.60 -5.79 16.12
N SER A 203 -28.84 -5.52 15.73
CA SER A 203 -29.79 -6.49 15.17
C SER A 203 -29.23 -7.20 13.93
N GLN A 204 -28.54 -6.49 13.04
CA GLN A 204 -27.91 -7.09 11.86
C GLN A 204 -26.77 -8.03 12.24
N VAL A 205 -25.91 -7.62 13.18
CA VAL A 205 -24.78 -8.44 13.61
C VAL A 205 -25.25 -9.71 14.32
N GLU A 206 -26.23 -9.63 15.22
CA GLU A 206 -26.78 -10.80 15.91
C GLU A 206 -27.39 -11.82 14.93
N LYS A 207 -28.14 -11.35 13.93
CA LYS A 207 -28.78 -12.23 12.93
C LYS A 207 -27.79 -12.89 11.96
N SER A 208 -26.66 -12.23 11.69
CA SER A 208 -25.68 -12.69 10.70
C SER A 208 -24.60 -13.58 11.30
N LEU A 209 -24.14 -13.33 12.53
CA LEU A 209 -22.98 -14.03 13.13
C LEU A 209 -23.07 -15.56 13.09
N ASP A 210 -24.23 -16.13 13.41
CA ASP A 210 -24.42 -17.58 13.46
C ASP A 210 -24.48 -18.22 12.06
N LYS A 211 -24.66 -17.41 11.01
CA LYS A 211 -24.75 -17.85 9.61
C LYS A 211 -23.43 -17.74 8.85
N ILE A 212 -22.40 -17.17 9.48
CA ILE A 212 -21.09 -16.95 8.84
C ILE A 212 -20.34 -18.28 8.75
N ASP A 213 -20.30 -18.86 7.55
CA ASP A 213 -19.33 -19.90 7.24
C ASP A 213 -17.95 -19.26 7.01
N ALA A 214 -17.05 -19.41 7.98
CA ALA A 214 -15.69 -18.90 7.90
C ALA A 214 -14.92 -19.46 6.70
N LYS A 215 -15.20 -20.70 6.30
CA LYS A 215 -14.58 -21.34 5.15
C LYS A 215 -15.02 -20.63 3.88
N GLU A 216 -16.32 -20.46 3.67
CA GLU A 216 -16.85 -19.81 2.47
C GLU A 216 -16.50 -18.32 2.37
N VAL A 217 -16.54 -17.59 3.48
CA VAL A 217 -16.13 -16.18 3.50
C VAL A 217 -14.66 -16.00 3.14
N SER A 218 -13.81 -16.93 3.58
CA SER A 218 -12.40 -16.89 3.22
C SER A 218 -12.13 -17.32 1.78
N SER A 219 -13.11 -17.91 1.08
CA SER A 219 -13.01 -18.39 -0.30
C SER A 219 -13.16 -17.27 -1.32
N ILE A 220 -12.32 -17.28 -2.33
CA ILE A 220 -12.36 -16.42 -3.50
C ILE A 220 -12.30 -17.33 -4.72
N ARG A 221 -13.31 -17.20 -5.58
CA ARG A 221 -13.46 -18.00 -6.79
C ARG A 221 -13.62 -17.04 -7.97
N PHE A 222 -12.88 -17.30 -9.03
CA PHE A 222 -13.02 -16.60 -10.31
C PHE A 222 -13.01 -17.64 -11.43
N PRO A 223 -13.79 -17.44 -12.51
CA PRO A 223 -13.83 -18.39 -13.63
C PRO A 223 -12.44 -18.70 -14.22
N LYS A 224 -11.57 -17.70 -14.32
CA LYS A 224 -10.19 -17.85 -14.81
C LYS A 224 -9.25 -18.66 -13.87
N TRP A 225 -9.73 -19.05 -12.69
CA TRP A 225 -8.98 -19.84 -11.71
C TRP A 225 -9.48 -21.28 -11.62
N GLU A 226 -10.57 -21.63 -12.31
CA GLU A 226 -11.09 -23.00 -12.25
C GLU A 226 -10.02 -24.04 -12.64
N PRO A 227 -9.97 -25.20 -11.95
CA PRO A 227 -10.87 -25.66 -10.89
C PRO A 227 -10.49 -25.19 -9.45
N TYR A 228 -9.53 -24.28 -9.31
CA TYR A 228 -8.94 -23.93 -8.03
C TYR A 228 -9.76 -22.92 -7.22
N THR A 229 -9.77 -23.09 -5.89
CA THR A 229 -10.30 -22.09 -4.96
C THR A 229 -9.16 -21.42 -4.21
N VAL A 230 -9.11 -20.09 -4.21
CA VAL A 230 -8.15 -19.32 -3.39
C VAL A 230 -8.79 -19.00 -2.05
N ARG A 231 -8.03 -19.07 -0.96
CA ARG A 231 -8.49 -18.80 0.39
C ARG A 231 -7.55 -17.86 1.12
N VAL A 232 -8.05 -17.12 2.11
CA VAL A 232 -7.23 -16.29 3.01
C VAL A 232 -7.28 -16.87 4.43
N GLY A 233 -6.16 -17.42 4.89
CA GLY A 233 -6.02 -18.01 6.22
C GLY A 233 -5.17 -17.17 7.18
N LYS A 234 -4.91 -17.72 8.37
CA LYS A 234 -4.06 -17.11 9.42
C LYS A 234 -2.65 -16.75 8.92
N TYR A 235 -2.11 -17.53 7.98
CA TYR A 235 -0.74 -17.39 7.48
C TYR A 235 -0.67 -16.68 6.11
N GLY A 236 -1.78 -16.13 5.63
CA GLY A 236 -1.87 -15.46 4.34
C GLY A 236 -2.74 -16.23 3.33
N PRO A 237 -2.71 -15.79 2.06
CA PRO A 237 -3.48 -16.43 1.01
C PRO A 237 -2.87 -17.76 0.59
N TYR A 238 -3.72 -18.70 0.22
CA TYR A 238 -3.34 -20.02 -0.28
C TYR A 238 -4.35 -20.51 -1.31
N VAL A 239 -3.90 -21.34 -2.25
CA VAL A 239 -4.79 -22.14 -3.09
C VAL A 239 -5.14 -23.41 -2.36
N ASP A 240 -6.42 -23.76 -2.41
CA ASP A 240 -6.98 -24.99 -1.88
C ASP A 240 -7.40 -25.86 -3.07
N ALA A 241 -6.61 -26.90 -3.34
CA ALA A 241 -6.85 -27.86 -4.42
C ALA A 241 -7.03 -29.26 -3.85
N GLU A 242 -7.68 -30.13 -4.63
CA GLU A 242 -7.78 -31.55 -4.37
C GLU A 242 -6.95 -32.29 -5.41
N VAL A 243 -6.02 -33.13 -4.97
CA VAL A 243 -5.13 -33.96 -5.81
C VAL A 243 -5.25 -35.38 -5.29
N ASP A 244 -5.64 -36.31 -6.16
CA ASP A 244 -5.85 -37.73 -5.82
C ASP A 244 -6.79 -37.99 -4.62
N GLY A 245 -7.78 -37.11 -4.42
CA GLY A 245 -8.73 -37.19 -3.31
C GLY A 245 -8.20 -36.59 -1.99
N GLU A 246 -6.96 -36.11 -1.97
CA GLU A 246 -6.37 -35.43 -0.83
C GLU A 246 -6.34 -33.90 -1.02
N ARG A 247 -6.57 -33.19 0.08
CA ARG A 247 -6.56 -31.74 0.09
C ARG A 247 -5.13 -31.22 0.18
N VAL A 248 -4.69 -30.48 -0.83
CA VAL A 248 -3.33 -29.92 -0.92
C VAL A 248 -3.39 -28.39 -0.87
N PRO A 249 -3.22 -27.76 0.30
CA PRO A 249 -3.16 -26.31 0.40
C PRO A 249 -1.75 -25.80 0.07
N ALA A 250 -1.62 -24.93 -0.92
CA ALA A 250 -0.34 -24.28 -1.27
C ALA A 250 -0.39 -22.77 -1.09
N SER A 251 0.64 -22.20 -0.45
CA SER A 251 0.68 -20.77 -0.15
C SER A 251 0.86 -19.92 -1.41
N ILE A 252 0.12 -18.81 -1.49
CA ILE A 252 0.28 -17.80 -2.53
C ILE A 252 1.06 -16.63 -1.92
N PRO A 253 2.06 -16.05 -2.63
CA PRO A 253 2.72 -14.86 -2.14
C PRO A 253 1.71 -13.73 -1.85
N PRO A 254 1.75 -13.09 -0.66
CA PRO A 254 0.82 -12.01 -0.31
C PRO A 254 0.86 -10.83 -1.27
N GLU A 255 1.98 -10.69 -1.98
CA GLU A 255 2.25 -9.64 -2.96
C GLU A 255 1.66 -9.97 -4.35
N THR A 256 1.05 -11.13 -4.56
CA THR A 256 0.42 -11.45 -5.84
C THR A 256 -0.90 -10.69 -5.95
N ALA A 257 -1.05 -9.86 -6.98
CA ALA A 257 -2.31 -9.15 -7.18
C ALA A 257 -3.38 -10.14 -7.66
N PRO A 258 -4.62 -10.10 -7.15
CA PRO A 258 -5.69 -10.99 -7.61
C PRO A 258 -5.91 -10.95 -9.13
N ALA A 259 -5.74 -9.77 -9.75
CA ALA A 259 -5.84 -9.59 -11.19
C ALA A 259 -4.78 -10.40 -11.98
N ASP A 260 -3.60 -10.62 -11.40
CA ASP A 260 -2.47 -11.25 -12.06
C ASP A 260 -2.48 -12.79 -11.88
N ILE A 261 -3.33 -13.34 -10.98
CA ILE A 261 -3.43 -14.78 -10.73
C ILE A 261 -4.12 -15.47 -11.92
N THR A 262 -3.52 -16.57 -12.40
CA THR A 262 -4.07 -17.48 -13.41
C THR A 262 -4.16 -18.91 -12.88
N ALA A 263 -4.94 -19.77 -13.53
CA ALA A 263 -5.04 -21.18 -13.18
C ALA A 263 -3.67 -21.90 -13.26
N GLU A 264 -2.82 -21.54 -14.24
CA GLU A 264 -1.47 -22.11 -14.38
C GLU A 264 -0.57 -21.73 -13.19
N MET A 265 -0.66 -20.49 -12.72
CA MET A 265 0.08 -20.07 -11.52
C MET A 265 -0.38 -20.84 -10.27
N LEU A 266 -1.70 -21.03 -10.13
CA LEU A 266 -2.27 -21.78 -9.00
C LEU A 266 -1.84 -23.25 -9.02
N LYS A 267 -1.87 -23.88 -10.20
CA LYS A 267 -1.32 -25.23 -10.41
C LYS A 267 0.16 -25.28 -10.03
N GLY A 268 0.97 -24.33 -10.48
CA GLY A 268 2.39 -24.26 -10.14
C GLY A 268 2.66 -24.20 -8.64
N PHE A 269 1.83 -23.48 -7.86
CA PHE A 269 1.95 -23.48 -6.40
C PHE A 269 1.64 -24.85 -5.77
N ILE A 270 0.65 -25.58 -6.31
CA ILE A 270 0.33 -26.94 -5.88
C ILE A 270 1.46 -27.91 -6.23
N ASP A 271 1.95 -27.87 -7.47
CA ASP A 271 3.04 -28.73 -7.95
C ASP A 271 4.30 -28.50 -7.11
N ASP A 272 4.63 -27.24 -6.80
CA ASP A 272 5.75 -26.89 -5.91
C ASP A 272 5.56 -27.37 -4.47
N LYS A 273 4.32 -27.50 -4.00
CA LYS A 273 4.01 -28.02 -2.66
C LYS A 273 4.11 -29.54 -2.58
N LEU A 274 3.86 -30.22 -3.70
CA LEU A 274 3.97 -31.67 -3.84
C LEU A 274 5.41 -32.14 -4.08
N LYS A 275 6.29 -31.25 -4.55
CA LYS A 275 7.73 -31.54 -4.61
C LYS A 275 8.26 -31.82 -3.21
N GLU A 276 9.05 -32.88 -3.10
CA GLU A 276 9.77 -33.19 -1.86
C GLU A 276 10.72 -32.06 -1.49
N ASP A 277 10.82 -31.79 -0.19
CA ASP A 277 11.76 -30.81 0.34
C ASP A 277 13.20 -31.25 0.00
N LYS A 278 14.02 -30.34 -0.54
CA LYS A 278 15.41 -30.66 -0.86
C LYS A 278 16.19 -30.85 0.43
N VAL A 279 16.63 -32.08 0.71
CA VAL A 279 17.51 -32.39 1.84
C VAL A 279 18.91 -31.85 1.53
N MET A 280 19.36 -30.87 2.29
CA MET A 280 20.68 -30.25 2.13
C MET A 280 21.78 -31.08 2.81
N GLY A 281 21.45 -31.78 3.90
CA GLY A 281 22.36 -32.61 4.69
C GLY A 281 21.84 -32.84 6.12
N ILE A 282 22.67 -33.41 6.99
CA ILE A 282 22.34 -33.63 8.42
C ILE A 282 23.13 -32.63 9.26
N HIS A 283 22.46 -31.90 10.14
CA HIS A 283 23.11 -30.92 11.02
C HIS A 283 24.11 -31.62 11.95
N PRO A 284 25.40 -31.22 11.98
CA PRO A 284 26.46 -31.98 12.63
C PRO A 284 26.30 -32.11 14.16
N GLU A 285 25.71 -31.11 14.81
CA GLU A 285 25.52 -31.12 16.27
C GLU A 285 24.14 -31.63 16.71
N ALA A 286 23.14 -31.53 15.83
CA ALA A 286 21.74 -31.78 16.19
C ALA A 286 21.23 -33.11 15.62
N GLU A 287 22.00 -33.75 14.73
CA GLU A 287 21.70 -35.04 14.10
C GLU A 287 20.33 -35.10 13.39
N ILE A 288 19.80 -33.94 12.99
CA ILE A 288 18.51 -33.79 12.28
C ILE A 288 18.71 -33.16 10.90
N PRO A 289 17.82 -33.43 9.92
CA PRO A 289 18.00 -32.97 8.55
C PRO A 289 17.91 -31.45 8.43
N VAL A 290 18.69 -30.88 7.50
CA VAL A 290 18.55 -29.50 7.05
C VAL A 290 17.80 -29.52 5.73
N LEU A 291 16.64 -28.87 5.67
CA LEU A 291 15.75 -28.88 4.52
C LEU A 291 15.71 -27.49 3.85
N LEU A 292 15.79 -27.46 2.53
CA LEU A 292 15.47 -26.28 1.73
C LEU A 292 14.02 -26.38 1.24
N LYS A 293 13.17 -25.46 1.69
CA LYS A 293 11.73 -25.46 1.46
C LYS A 293 11.30 -24.17 0.77
N LYS A 294 10.16 -24.21 0.06
CA LYS A 294 9.52 -23.03 -0.55
C LYS A 294 8.26 -22.65 0.22
N GLY A 295 8.14 -21.38 0.61
CA GLY A 295 7.00 -20.85 1.37
C GLY A 295 6.39 -19.58 0.75
N PRO A 296 5.38 -18.96 1.40
CA PRO A 296 4.70 -17.75 0.90
C PRO A 296 5.64 -16.57 0.69
N PHE A 297 6.75 -16.49 1.43
CA PHE A 297 7.70 -15.39 1.40
C PHE A 297 8.99 -15.72 0.63
N GLY A 298 9.03 -16.85 -0.09
CA GLY A 298 10.19 -17.34 -0.80
C GLY A 298 10.79 -18.61 -0.17
N TYR A 299 12.02 -18.94 -0.58
CA TYR A 299 12.74 -20.10 -0.07
C TYR A 299 13.24 -19.86 1.36
N TYR A 300 13.30 -20.92 2.15
CA TYR A 300 13.83 -20.89 3.51
C TYR A 300 14.52 -22.21 3.84
N VAL A 301 15.54 -22.14 4.68
CA VAL A 301 16.22 -23.29 5.26
C VAL A 301 15.53 -23.61 6.60
N GLN A 302 15.26 -24.88 6.83
CA GLN A 302 14.65 -25.40 8.05
C GLN A 302 15.56 -26.45 8.69
N LEU A 303 15.70 -26.39 10.01
CA LEU A 303 16.34 -27.42 10.81
C LEU A 303 15.27 -28.40 11.33
N GLY A 304 15.32 -29.62 10.78
CA GLY A 304 14.38 -30.71 11.01
C GLY A 304 13.07 -30.60 10.21
N ASP A 305 12.17 -31.56 10.40
CA ASP A 305 10.87 -31.60 9.72
C ASP A 305 9.79 -30.79 10.47
N ASP A 306 8.55 -30.85 9.97
CA ASP A 306 7.40 -30.19 10.60
C ASP A 306 6.69 -31.08 11.65
N GLU A 307 7.14 -32.33 11.83
CA GLU A 307 6.57 -33.34 12.74
C GLU A 307 7.28 -33.37 14.10
N GLN A 308 8.49 -32.80 14.19
CA GLN A 308 9.26 -32.72 15.43
C GLN A 308 8.56 -31.92 16.56
N GLU A 309 8.94 -32.23 17.80
CA GLU A 309 8.41 -31.54 18.97
C GLU A 309 8.95 -30.09 19.06
N GLY A 310 8.05 -29.12 18.96
CA GLY A 310 8.38 -27.70 19.00
C GLY A 310 8.36 -27.03 17.63
N LYS A 311 8.73 -25.74 17.57
CA LYS A 311 8.80 -25.01 16.30
C LYS A 311 10.19 -25.19 15.68
N PRO A 312 10.32 -25.76 14.48
CA PRO A 312 11.62 -25.89 13.84
C PRO A 312 12.25 -24.52 13.61
N LYS A 313 13.58 -24.46 13.71
CA LYS A 313 14.32 -23.24 13.38
C LYS A 313 14.24 -23.04 11.87
N ARG A 314 13.83 -21.84 11.45
CA ARG A 314 13.65 -21.48 10.03
C ARG A 314 14.33 -20.16 9.76
N ILE A 315 15.09 -20.08 8.66
CA ILE A 315 15.73 -18.85 8.21
C ILE A 315 15.45 -18.68 6.71
N SER A 316 14.91 -17.52 6.34
CA SER A 316 14.64 -17.20 4.93
C SER A 316 15.94 -17.15 4.14
N VAL A 317 15.93 -17.68 2.92
CA VAL A 317 17.03 -17.52 1.97
C VAL A 317 16.97 -16.08 1.42
N PRO A 318 18.02 -15.26 1.60
CA PRO A 318 18.05 -13.91 1.04
C PRO A 318 17.96 -13.92 -0.49
N ARG A 319 17.43 -12.84 -1.07
CA ARG A 319 17.33 -12.69 -2.54
C ARG A 319 18.67 -12.68 -3.28
N SER A 320 19.77 -12.45 -2.56
CA SER A 320 21.12 -12.52 -3.12
C SER A 320 21.59 -13.95 -3.38
N PHE A 321 20.96 -14.95 -2.76
CA PHE A 321 21.25 -16.35 -3.00
C PHE A 321 20.29 -16.90 -4.04
N ASP A 322 20.83 -17.68 -4.97
CA ASP A 322 20.04 -18.55 -5.82
C ASP A 322 19.71 -19.85 -5.05
N PRO A 323 18.43 -20.16 -4.80
CA PRO A 323 18.03 -21.36 -4.06
C PRO A 323 18.47 -22.67 -4.73
N GLU A 324 18.62 -22.70 -6.05
CA GLU A 324 19.00 -23.94 -6.75
C GLU A 324 20.47 -24.30 -6.50
N SER A 325 21.35 -23.30 -6.48
CA SER A 325 22.79 -23.44 -6.23
C SER A 325 23.21 -23.29 -4.75
N LEU A 326 22.27 -23.07 -3.83
CA LEU A 326 22.54 -22.98 -2.39
C LEU A 326 23.23 -24.25 -1.88
N THR A 327 24.36 -24.10 -1.16
CA THR A 327 25.14 -25.22 -0.62
C THR A 327 24.71 -25.63 0.79
N PHE A 328 25.14 -26.82 1.24
CA PHE A 328 24.90 -27.28 2.61
C PHE A 328 25.59 -26.38 3.66
N GLU A 329 26.83 -25.96 3.41
CA GLU A 329 27.59 -25.07 4.30
C GLU A 329 26.92 -23.69 4.44
N GLN A 330 26.42 -23.13 3.34
CA GLN A 330 25.65 -21.88 3.36
C GLN A 330 24.34 -22.06 4.13
N SER A 331 23.70 -23.22 3.99
CA SER A 331 22.46 -23.54 4.71
C SER A 331 22.69 -23.61 6.23
N LEU A 332 23.80 -24.21 6.66
CA LEU A 332 24.23 -24.21 8.07
C LEU A 332 24.52 -22.78 8.55
N SER A 333 25.28 -22.01 7.78
CA SER A 333 25.60 -20.61 8.10
C SER A 333 24.35 -19.73 8.25
N LEU A 334 23.33 -19.95 7.41
CA LEU A 334 22.04 -19.29 7.55
C LEU A 334 21.34 -19.71 8.84
N LEU A 335 21.33 -21.01 9.17
CA LEU A 335 20.74 -21.54 10.39
C LEU A 335 21.46 -21.07 11.66
N GLU A 336 22.67 -20.55 11.61
CA GLU A 336 23.33 -19.92 12.77
C GLU A 336 22.76 -18.55 13.13
N LEU A 337 22.05 -17.90 12.20
CA LEU A 337 21.43 -16.61 12.46
C LEU A 337 20.37 -16.72 13.57
N PRO A 338 20.20 -15.68 14.42
CA PRO A 338 20.97 -14.42 14.47
C PRO A 338 22.45 -14.58 14.91
N LYS A 339 23.39 -13.96 14.18
CA LYS A 339 24.84 -13.99 14.48
C LYS A 339 25.28 -12.73 15.22
N THR A 340 25.96 -12.88 16.36
CA THR A 340 26.54 -11.75 17.09
C THR A 340 27.87 -11.36 16.48
N LEU A 341 28.01 -10.10 16.06
CA LEU A 341 29.22 -9.56 15.43
C LEU A 341 30.20 -8.96 16.44
N GLY A 342 29.69 -8.50 17.59
CA GLY A 342 30.47 -7.84 18.64
C GLY A 342 29.59 -6.97 19.55
N GLN A 343 30.19 -6.25 20.49
CA GLN A 343 29.49 -5.30 21.36
C GLN A 343 29.72 -3.87 20.87
N HIS A 344 28.68 -3.03 20.86
CA HIS A 344 28.83 -1.63 20.46
C HIS A 344 29.71 -0.86 21.45
N PRO A 345 30.70 -0.07 20.99
CA PRO A 345 31.76 0.49 21.85
C PRO A 345 31.21 1.43 22.94
N GLU A 346 30.17 2.21 22.64
CA GLU A 346 29.60 3.16 23.59
C GLU A 346 28.58 2.55 24.57
N THR A 347 27.92 1.46 24.19
CA THR A 347 26.75 0.96 24.95
C THR A 347 26.93 -0.43 25.53
N GLY A 348 27.95 -1.18 25.09
CA GLY A 348 28.19 -2.57 25.49
C GLY A 348 27.18 -3.59 24.96
N ASN A 349 26.08 -3.16 24.32
CA ASN A 349 25.06 -4.05 23.80
C ASN A 349 25.53 -4.78 22.53
N ASN A 350 25.08 -6.02 22.35
CA ASN A 350 25.41 -6.83 21.17
C ASN A 350 24.89 -6.19 19.88
N ILE A 351 25.73 -6.27 18.85
CA ILE A 351 25.39 -6.03 17.45
C ILE A 351 25.17 -7.37 16.80
N VAL A 352 24.01 -7.55 16.17
CA VAL A 352 23.55 -8.82 15.66
C VAL A 352 23.18 -8.69 14.19
N ALA A 353 23.67 -9.59 13.33
CA ALA A 353 23.20 -9.77 11.96
C ALA A 353 22.08 -10.81 11.92
N ASN A 354 20.99 -10.52 11.20
CA ASN A 354 19.88 -11.45 11.04
C ASN A 354 19.05 -11.14 9.78
N ILE A 355 18.09 -12.00 9.46
CA ILE A 355 17.16 -11.84 8.34
C ILE A 355 15.74 -11.62 8.88
N GLY A 356 15.07 -10.58 8.37
CA GLY A 356 13.70 -10.25 8.73
C GLY A 356 12.77 -10.22 7.53
N ARG A 357 11.50 -9.88 7.78
CA ARG A 357 10.45 -9.79 6.73
C ARG A 357 10.77 -8.84 5.56
N TYR A 358 11.68 -7.89 5.76
CA TYR A 358 12.08 -6.89 4.77
C TYR A 358 13.47 -7.15 4.18
N GLY A 359 14.07 -8.30 4.51
CA GLY A 359 15.42 -8.66 4.11
C GLY A 359 16.43 -8.63 5.25
N PRO A 360 17.72 -8.80 4.93
CA PRO A 360 18.79 -8.85 5.91
C PRO A 360 19.06 -7.50 6.59
N TYR A 361 19.46 -7.54 7.86
CA TYR A 361 19.73 -6.36 8.66
C TYR A 361 20.77 -6.62 9.74
N VAL A 362 21.38 -5.53 10.22
CA VAL A 362 22.10 -5.49 11.50
C VAL A 362 21.26 -4.77 12.54
N GLN A 363 21.31 -5.26 13.77
CA GLN A 363 20.55 -4.74 14.90
C GLN A 363 21.46 -4.41 16.07
N HIS A 364 21.19 -3.26 16.69
CA HIS A 364 21.77 -2.84 17.95
C HIS A 364 20.67 -2.24 18.83
N GLY A 365 20.33 -2.92 19.93
CA GLY A 365 19.20 -2.55 20.78
C GLY A 365 17.88 -2.49 19.99
N SER A 366 17.28 -1.31 19.91
CA SER A 366 16.06 -1.03 19.14
C SER A 366 16.31 -0.51 17.72
N THR A 367 17.57 -0.33 17.33
CA THR A 367 17.95 0.17 16.00
C THR A 367 18.15 -1.00 15.04
N PHE A 368 17.40 -0.98 13.93
CA PHE A 368 17.52 -1.93 12.83
C PHE A 368 18.01 -1.19 11.58
N ALA A 369 19.18 -1.56 11.08
CA ALA A 369 19.72 -1.04 9.83
C ALA A 369 19.74 -2.14 8.78
N SER A 370 19.02 -1.93 7.68
CA SER A 370 18.99 -2.87 6.55
C SER A 370 20.36 -2.96 5.90
N LEU A 371 20.76 -4.17 5.52
CA LEU A 371 21.92 -4.42 4.67
C LEU A 371 21.61 -3.99 3.24
N THR A 372 22.62 -3.44 2.55
CA THR A 372 22.51 -3.01 1.14
C THR A 372 22.76 -4.18 0.20
N VAL A 373 22.61 -3.97 -1.11
CA VAL A 373 22.84 -5.02 -2.13
C VAL A 373 24.30 -5.47 -2.17
N GLU A 374 25.22 -4.60 -1.73
CA GLU A 374 26.66 -4.87 -1.64
C GLU A 374 27.04 -5.64 -0.37
N ASP A 375 26.14 -5.71 0.62
CA ASP A 375 26.40 -6.37 1.89
C ASP A 375 25.82 -7.80 1.89
N ASP A 376 26.57 -8.76 2.44
CA ASP A 376 26.09 -10.12 2.69
C ASP A 376 25.94 -10.36 4.20
N VAL A 377 24.78 -10.89 4.59
CA VAL A 377 24.42 -11.15 5.99
C VAL A 377 25.30 -12.19 6.67
N LEU A 378 25.90 -13.12 5.91
CA LEU A 378 26.77 -14.15 6.45
C LEU A 378 28.19 -13.63 6.74
N THR A 379 28.63 -12.63 5.99
CA THR A 379 30.02 -12.12 5.99
C THR A 379 30.15 -10.69 6.49
N VAL A 380 29.05 -9.97 6.74
CA VAL A 380 29.08 -8.59 7.23
C VAL A 380 29.96 -8.46 8.47
N GLY A 381 30.95 -7.57 8.38
CA GLY A 381 31.90 -7.30 9.45
C GLY A 381 31.35 -6.37 10.52
N TYR A 382 32.00 -6.37 11.68
CA TYR A 382 31.66 -5.53 12.83
C TYR A 382 31.73 -4.02 12.49
N ASP A 383 32.77 -3.56 11.80
CA ASP A 383 32.94 -2.15 11.44
C ASP A 383 31.85 -1.65 10.49
N ARG A 384 31.52 -2.47 9.49
CA ARG A 384 30.42 -2.18 8.56
C ARG A 384 29.08 -2.13 9.27
N ALA A 385 28.85 -3.05 10.22
CA ALA A 385 27.64 -3.04 11.03
C ALA A 385 27.54 -1.77 11.89
N LEU A 386 28.65 -1.32 12.50
CA LEU A 386 28.70 -0.04 13.23
C LEU A 386 28.37 1.15 12.34
N GLU A 387 28.93 1.20 11.13
CA GLU A 387 28.64 2.28 10.17
C GLU A 387 27.15 2.34 9.84
N LEU A 388 26.54 1.19 9.51
CA LEU A 388 25.12 1.09 9.18
C LEU A 388 24.22 1.48 10.36
N ILE A 389 24.56 1.01 11.57
CA ILE A 389 23.85 1.38 12.80
C ILE A 389 23.99 2.87 13.09
N ALA A 390 25.19 3.44 12.97
CA ALA A 390 25.45 4.86 13.21
C ALA A 390 24.70 5.74 12.21
N LYS A 391 24.74 5.41 10.92
CA LYS A 391 23.99 6.12 9.86
C LYS A 391 22.49 6.06 10.11
N LYS A 392 21.99 4.89 10.52
CA LYS A 392 20.57 4.72 10.86
C LYS A 392 20.19 5.49 12.14
N ALA A 393 21.04 5.46 13.15
CA ALA A 393 20.85 6.17 14.41
C ALA A 393 20.87 7.69 14.20
N GLN A 394 21.78 8.23 13.38
CA GLN A 394 21.81 9.65 13.01
C GLN A 394 20.51 10.07 12.32
N ARG A 395 20.02 9.27 11.37
CA ARG A 395 18.72 9.53 10.73
C ARG A 395 17.55 9.44 11.70
N ASN A 396 17.70 8.65 12.75
CA ASN A 396 16.73 8.49 13.84
C ASN A 396 17.08 9.36 15.06
N LYS A 397 17.90 10.41 14.95
CA LYS A 397 18.09 11.37 16.04
C LYS A 397 16.91 12.34 16.08
N PRO A 398 16.45 12.73 17.27
CA PRO A 398 15.44 13.77 17.38
C PRO A 398 16.03 15.09 16.86
N LEU A 399 15.24 15.83 16.10
CA LEU A 399 15.50 17.22 15.76
C LEU A 399 15.64 18.05 17.04
N ARG A 400 14.81 17.76 18.04
CA ARG A 400 14.81 18.47 19.33
C ARG A 400 14.18 17.64 20.43
N THR A 401 14.77 17.67 21.62
CA THR A 401 14.18 17.10 22.85
C THR A 401 13.52 18.23 23.64
N LEU A 402 12.22 18.09 23.95
CA LEU A 402 11.42 19.13 24.62
C LEU A 402 11.43 19.00 26.15
N GLY A 403 11.74 17.82 26.68
CA GLY A 403 11.78 17.53 28.12
C GLY A 403 10.96 16.29 28.50
N LYS A 404 10.82 16.04 29.81
CA LYS A 404 10.08 14.88 30.33
C LYS A 404 8.58 15.17 30.40
N HIS A 405 7.77 14.18 30.02
CA HIS A 405 6.33 14.23 30.17
C HIS A 405 5.95 14.20 31.67
N PRO A 406 5.08 15.10 32.17
CA PRO A 406 4.77 15.22 33.59
C PRO A 406 4.26 13.94 34.24
N GLU A 407 3.39 13.18 33.57
CA GLU A 407 2.78 11.97 34.13
C GLU A 407 3.65 10.71 34.04
N THR A 408 4.47 10.59 32.98
CA THR A 408 5.20 9.34 32.70
C THR A 408 6.69 9.44 32.99
N GLY A 409 7.22 10.65 33.16
CA GLY A 409 8.65 10.91 33.36
C GLY A 409 9.53 10.66 32.13
N GLU A 410 8.95 10.16 31.04
CA GLU A 410 9.65 9.83 29.78
C GLU A 410 9.82 11.04 28.88
N MET A 411 10.86 11.04 28.05
CA MET A 411 11.17 12.16 27.16
C MET A 411 10.13 12.35 26.05
N ILE A 412 9.86 13.62 25.75
CA ILE A 412 9.12 14.07 24.58
C ILE A 412 10.12 14.66 23.59
N GLU A 413 10.09 14.16 22.36
CA GLU A 413 11.09 14.42 21.34
C GLU A 413 10.41 14.73 20.00
N ILE A 414 11.00 15.62 19.22
CA ILE A 414 10.57 15.93 17.85
C ILE A 414 11.50 15.23 16.88
N PHE A 415 10.93 14.54 15.91
CA PHE A 415 11.67 13.86 14.85
C PHE A 415 11.23 14.38 13.48
N ASP A 416 12.12 14.26 12.51
CA ASP A 416 11.74 14.43 11.11
C ASP A 416 11.26 13.09 10.53
N GLY A 417 10.20 13.13 9.74
CA GLY A 417 9.51 11.96 9.22
C GLY A 417 9.18 12.08 7.75
N ARG A 418 8.82 10.97 7.12
CA ARG A 418 8.39 10.93 5.71
C ARG A 418 7.20 11.87 5.41
N TYR A 419 6.40 12.20 6.42
CA TYR A 419 5.20 13.00 6.31
C TYR A 419 5.34 14.35 7.04
N GLY A 420 6.57 14.82 7.20
CA GLY A 420 6.94 16.01 7.97
C GLY A 420 7.26 15.72 9.44
N PRO A 421 7.62 16.77 10.20
CA PRO A 421 8.03 16.65 11.60
C PRO A 421 6.92 16.11 12.50
N TYR A 422 7.29 15.35 13.52
CA TYR A 422 6.33 14.80 14.48
C TYR A 422 6.91 14.75 15.90
N VAL A 423 6.03 14.98 16.88
CA VAL A 423 6.30 14.74 18.29
C VAL A 423 6.15 13.25 18.56
N LYS A 424 7.11 12.68 19.28
CA LYS A 424 7.12 11.31 19.75
C LYS A 424 7.19 11.27 21.27
N HIS A 425 6.36 10.42 21.85
CA HIS A 425 6.43 10.02 23.25
C HIS A 425 6.17 8.52 23.31
N GLN A 426 7.18 7.77 23.78
CA GLN A 426 7.19 6.30 23.73
C GLN A 426 6.86 5.73 22.33
N LYS A 427 5.71 5.04 22.18
CA LYS A 427 5.20 4.46 20.92
C LYS A 427 4.17 5.35 20.23
N LEU A 428 3.87 6.52 20.79
CA LEU A 428 2.89 7.46 20.27
C LEU A 428 3.59 8.56 19.47
N ASN A 429 3.16 8.73 18.23
CA ASN A 429 3.67 9.75 17.32
C ASN A 429 2.51 10.65 16.93
N ALA A 430 2.64 11.95 17.17
CA ALA A 430 1.71 12.99 16.78
C ALA A 430 2.41 13.94 15.80
N SER A 431 1.94 14.01 14.55
CA SER A 431 2.46 14.95 13.57
C SER A 431 2.33 16.38 14.05
N LEU A 432 3.33 17.22 13.77
CA LEU A 432 3.23 18.65 14.01
C LEU A 432 2.21 19.26 13.02
N PRO A 433 1.48 20.32 13.43
CA PRO A 433 0.74 21.16 12.48
C PRO A 433 1.68 21.71 11.41
N LYS A 434 1.20 21.82 10.16
CA LYS A 434 2.01 22.21 8.99
C LYS A 434 2.61 23.62 9.09
N ASP A 435 1.98 24.48 9.89
CA ASP A 435 2.33 25.87 10.16
C ASP A 435 3.35 26.02 11.30
N LYS A 436 3.72 24.92 11.97
CA LYS A 436 4.59 24.96 13.15
C LYS A 436 5.98 24.41 12.86
N ALA A 437 6.97 25.29 13.03
CA ALA A 437 8.37 24.90 12.96
C ALA A 437 8.76 24.02 14.17
N PRO A 438 9.55 22.94 13.99
CA PRO A 438 10.07 22.12 15.10
C PRO A 438 10.72 22.93 16.23
N GLU A 439 11.34 24.05 15.87
CA GLU A 439 12.05 24.95 16.77
C GLU A 439 11.11 25.81 17.63
N SER A 440 9.85 26.00 17.22
CA SER A 440 8.89 26.81 17.96
C SER A 440 7.98 26.00 18.90
N VAL A 441 7.97 24.67 18.79
CA VAL A 441 7.08 23.82 19.60
C VAL A 441 7.53 23.78 21.06
N THR A 442 6.59 24.00 21.98
CA THR A 442 6.84 23.91 23.43
C THR A 442 6.43 22.54 23.99
N LEU A 443 6.90 22.21 25.20
CA LEU A 443 6.57 20.96 25.88
C LEU A 443 5.06 20.80 26.11
N GLU A 444 4.39 21.87 26.53
CA GLU A 444 2.95 21.89 26.81
C GLU A 444 2.13 21.58 25.56
N GLU A 445 2.48 22.21 24.44
CA GLU A 445 1.82 21.98 23.16
C GLU A 445 2.04 20.56 22.64
N ALA A 446 3.25 20.03 22.83
CA ALA A 446 3.59 18.67 22.46
C ALA A 446 2.76 17.64 23.26
N ILE A 447 2.52 17.89 24.56
CA ILE A 447 1.63 17.06 25.39
C ILE A 447 0.21 17.10 24.86
N VAL A 448 -0.31 18.29 24.49
CA VAL A 448 -1.66 18.42 23.93
C VAL A 448 -1.81 17.66 22.61
N LEU A 449 -0.82 17.74 21.71
CA LEU A 449 -0.81 17.00 20.45
C LEU A 449 -0.80 15.48 20.68
N LEU A 450 0.01 15.03 21.64
CA LEU A 450 0.08 13.62 22.02
C LEU A 450 -1.22 13.15 22.67
N ALA A 451 -1.83 13.92 23.57
CA ALA A 451 -3.11 13.60 24.20
C ALA A 451 -4.22 13.45 23.15
N LYS A 452 -4.35 14.42 22.22
CA LYS A 452 -5.29 14.33 21.09
C LYS A 452 -5.07 13.07 20.26
N LYS A 453 -3.80 12.70 20.02
CA LYS A 453 -3.46 11.49 19.27
C LYS A 453 -3.73 10.21 20.07
N ALA A 454 -3.53 10.24 21.39
CA ALA A 454 -3.82 9.14 22.30
C ALA A 454 -5.32 8.88 22.37
N GLU A 455 -6.15 9.91 22.48
CA GLU A 455 -7.62 9.82 22.44
C GLU A 455 -8.10 9.21 21.11
N ALA A 456 -7.54 9.67 19.99
CA ALA A 456 -7.83 9.11 18.66
C ALA A 456 -7.41 7.62 18.52
N LYS A 457 -6.43 7.14 19.29
CA LYS A 457 -6.05 5.71 19.36
C LYS A 457 -6.85 4.94 20.43
N GLY A 458 -7.19 5.56 21.55
CA GLY A 458 -7.85 5.01 22.74
C GLY A 458 -9.33 4.71 22.55
N ALA A 459 -9.96 5.30 21.52
CA ALA A 459 -11.28 4.87 21.03
C ALA A 459 -11.32 3.42 20.49
N LYS A 460 -10.21 2.65 20.57
CA LYS A 460 -10.20 1.21 20.32
C LYS A 460 -9.77 0.37 21.53
N LYS A 461 -10.80 -0.19 22.18
CA LYS A 461 -10.94 -1.48 22.91
C LYS A 461 -11.30 -1.35 24.40
N LYS A 462 -12.60 -1.44 24.71
CA LYS A 462 -13.04 -2.19 25.90
C LYS A 462 -12.97 -3.69 25.58
N PRO A 463 -12.50 -4.55 26.50
CA PRO A 463 -12.49 -5.99 26.27
C PRO A 463 -13.94 -6.50 26.26
N ARG A 464 -14.31 -7.20 25.19
CA ARG A 464 -15.57 -7.97 25.11
C ARG A 464 -15.52 -9.03 26.22
N ARG A 465 -16.44 -8.93 27.19
CA ARG A 465 -16.66 -9.96 28.22
C ARG A 465 -16.85 -11.31 27.51
N LYS A 466 -15.99 -12.30 27.80
CA LYS A 466 -16.22 -13.68 27.39
C LYS A 466 -17.53 -14.15 28.04
N ALA A 467 -18.54 -14.48 27.24
CA ALA A 467 -19.68 -15.24 27.70
C ALA A 467 -19.18 -16.61 28.18
N LYS A 468 -19.51 -16.98 29.42
CA LYS A 468 -19.30 -18.34 29.94
C LYS A 468 -20.15 -19.30 29.10
N LYS A 469 -19.53 -20.34 28.54
CA LYS A 469 -20.24 -21.50 28.00
C LYS A 469 -21.11 -22.10 29.11
N LYS A 470 -22.39 -22.31 28.83
CA LYS A 470 -23.17 -23.40 29.42
C LYS A 470 -23.13 -24.55 28.43
#